data_AF-A0A7C2Z8M5-F1
#
_entry.id   AF-A0A7C2Z8M5-F1
#
_cell.length_a   1.000
_cell.length_b   1.000
_cell.length_c   1.000
_cell.angle_alpha   90.00
_cell.angle_beta   90.00
_cell.angle_gamma   90.00
#
_symmetry.space_group_name_H-M   'P 1'
#
loop_
_entity.id
_entity.type
_entity.pdbx_description
1 polymer ?
#
loop_
_entity_poly.entity_id
_entity_poly.type
_entity_poly.pdbx_seq_one_letter_code
_entity_poly.pdbx_strand_id
1 'polypeptide(L)'
;MSAPFKAVVMGKGENTNLFREVMYFNGLSKEDQLRVIDALEGDPHTLNALVNIGWAPESFSNLDSEVQKRLLVLAKDNEKLARRLNLGAAFARAGPDVKALMIDCLNNDELRAAFAFQLGLNSADLTDDAFDDASQLILSNERMTLMFAYGAGAASLTLQESVLQKLISLAESNHVFARNYGHSFVQSIRNSNSLDSPAKLSSVELILKNAKGELADAICDEISKDPTALPAIAAQLSGNDELVSKLALQLSKNIKNYRGSKQEALIQSLISNSSLALAFCSSAYGLGLNLIRELKDDKLESLLRSSPAFAACLGAHTGKELNGLNRKERRKIIEMAKRSPALASGLADGIKECKEVLSNDAKADIDQLAARSEDFRRRLTS
;
A
#
# COMPACT_ATOMS: atom_id res chain seq x y z
N MET A 1 38.34 -28.72 -10.22
CA MET A 1 38.26 -29.67 -11.35
C MET A 1 37.02 -30.53 -11.12
N SER A 2 35.89 -30.15 -11.70
CA SER A 2 34.66 -30.95 -11.68
C SER A 2 34.85 -32.17 -12.58
N ALA A 3 34.30 -33.32 -12.17
CA ALA A 3 34.32 -34.52 -13.01
C ALA A 3 33.64 -34.21 -14.35
N PRO A 4 34.19 -34.65 -15.49
CA PRO A 4 33.57 -34.43 -16.79
C PRO A 4 32.17 -35.04 -16.77
N PHE A 5 31.17 -34.25 -17.16
CA PHE A 5 29.82 -34.70 -17.42
C PHE A 5 29.93 -35.87 -18.41
N LYS A 6 29.81 -37.11 -17.94
CA LYS A 6 29.81 -38.28 -18.82
C LYS A 6 28.49 -38.22 -19.55
N ALA A 7 28.52 -37.62 -20.73
CA ALA A 7 27.43 -37.64 -21.69
C ALA A 7 27.14 -39.10 -22.04
N VAL A 8 26.22 -39.65 -21.29
CA VAL A 8 25.60 -40.92 -21.50
C VAL A 8 24.64 -40.71 -22.67
N VAL A 9 25.11 -41.03 -23.87
CA VAL A 9 24.28 -41.12 -25.08
C VAL A 9 23.39 -42.35 -24.89
N MET A 10 22.14 -42.19 -24.46
CA MET A 10 21.26 -43.34 -24.21
C MET A 10 19.85 -43.17 -24.79
N GLY A 11 19.32 -44.30 -25.25
CA GLY A 11 18.02 -44.41 -25.92
C GLY A 11 16.84 -44.17 -24.99
N LYS A 12 15.64 -44.10 -25.59
CA LYS A 12 14.34 -43.68 -25.03
C LYS A 12 13.90 -44.28 -23.67
N GLY A 13 14.67 -45.17 -23.03
CA GLY A 13 14.37 -45.78 -21.72
C GLY A 13 15.21 -45.28 -20.53
N GLU A 14 16.29 -44.53 -20.74
CA GLU A 14 17.28 -44.22 -19.67
C GLU A 14 17.21 -42.77 -19.13
N ASN A 15 16.24 -41.98 -19.61
CA ASN A 15 16.13 -40.54 -19.33
C ASN A 15 15.80 -40.16 -17.87
N THR A 16 15.29 -41.07 -17.04
CA THR A 16 14.83 -40.73 -15.68
C THR A 16 15.95 -40.54 -14.66
N ASN A 17 17.15 -41.06 -14.92
CA ASN A 17 18.29 -40.93 -13.98
C ASN A 17 19.17 -39.69 -14.26
N LEU A 18 19.13 -39.12 -15.47
CA LEU A 18 19.95 -37.95 -15.85
C LEU A 18 19.64 -36.71 -14.98
N PHE A 19 18.35 -36.54 -14.64
CA PHE A 19 17.87 -35.38 -13.89
C PHE A 19 18.19 -35.42 -12.39
N ARG A 20 18.67 -36.55 -11.86
CA ARG A 20 19.09 -36.65 -10.46
C ARG A 20 20.51 -36.12 -10.22
N GLU A 21 21.35 -36.05 -11.26
CA GLU A 21 22.75 -35.67 -11.14
C GLU A 21 23.03 -34.22 -11.58
N VAL A 22 22.15 -33.61 -12.38
CA VAL A 22 22.24 -32.18 -12.73
C VAL A 22 21.78 -31.37 -11.52
N MET A 23 22.65 -30.99 -10.61
CA MET A 23 22.21 -30.15 -9.48
C MET A 23 21.80 -28.74 -9.91
N TYR A 24 22.38 -28.19 -10.99
CA TYR A 24 22.10 -26.81 -11.46
C TYR A 24 22.30 -26.68 -12.97
N PHE A 25 21.22 -26.45 -13.73
CA PHE A 25 21.27 -26.23 -15.20
C PHE A 25 22.20 -25.06 -15.59
N ASN A 26 22.21 -23.99 -14.80
CA ASN A 26 23.06 -22.82 -15.03
C ASN A 26 24.57 -23.10 -14.83
N GLY A 27 24.93 -24.21 -14.18
CA GLY A 27 26.32 -24.63 -14.00
C GLY A 27 26.89 -25.47 -15.15
N LEU A 28 26.04 -25.86 -16.12
CA LEU A 28 26.45 -26.61 -17.29
C LEU A 28 27.13 -25.71 -18.33
N SER A 29 27.96 -26.30 -19.19
CA SER A 29 28.47 -25.61 -20.38
C SER A 29 27.32 -25.23 -21.31
N LYS A 30 27.49 -24.20 -22.15
CA LYS A 30 26.48 -23.80 -23.14
C LYS A 30 26.10 -24.98 -24.04
N GLU A 31 27.08 -25.76 -24.49
CA GLU A 31 26.89 -26.92 -25.34
C GLU A 31 26.06 -28.01 -24.64
N ASP A 32 26.32 -28.25 -23.35
CA ASP A 32 25.55 -29.23 -22.57
C ASP A 32 24.13 -28.73 -22.25
N GLN A 33 23.95 -27.42 -22.01
CA GLN A 33 22.62 -26.82 -21.88
C GLN A 33 21.78 -27.01 -23.15
N LEU A 34 22.36 -26.74 -24.31
CA LEU A 34 21.69 -26.93 -25.61
C LEU A 34 21.37 -28.39 -25.87
N ARG A 35 22.28 -29.33 -25.57
CA ARG A 35 22.01 -30.77 -25.68
C ARG A 35 20.85 -31.22 -24.80
N VAL A 36 20.76 -30.70 -23.57
CA VAL A 36 19.63 -30.98 -22.68
C VAL A 36 18.34 -30.44 -23.30
N ILE A 37 18.35 -29.23 -23.85
CA ILE A 37 17.19 -28.63 -24.53
C ILE A 37 16.75 -29.46 -25.75
N ASP A 38 17.68 -29.84 -26.62
CA ASP A 38 17.39 -30.65 -27.82
C ASP A 38 16.79 -32.01 -27.46
N ALA A 39 17.25 -32.63 -26.35
CA ALA A 39 16.68 -33.88 -25.86
C ALA A 39 15.23 -33.74 -25.37
N LEU A 40 14.82 -32.52 -25.00
CA LEU A 40 13.48 -32.22 -24.46
C LEU A 40 12.45 -31.85 -25.52
N GLU A 41 12.88 -31.33 -26.67
CA GLU A 41 12.00 -30.96 -27.79
C GLU A 41 11.13 -32.13 -28.30
N GLY A 42 11.50 -33.38 -27.97
CA GLY A 42 10.75 -34.59 -28.35
C GLY A 42 9.78 -35.15 -27.29
N ASP A 43 9.74 -34.63 -26.06
CA ASP A 43 8.90 -35.18 -24.99
C ASP A 43 8.39 -34.13 -23.97
N PRO A 44 7.10 -33.73 -24.07
CA PRO A 44 6.45 -32.79 -23.13
C PRO A 44 6.48 -33.25 -21.66
N HIS A 45 6.54 -34.56 -21.39
CA HIS A 45 6.61 -35.05 -20.01
C HIS A 45 7.97 -34.79 -19.38
N THR A 46 9.05 -34.91 -20.16
CA THR A 46 10.41 -34.63 -19.72
C THR A 46 10.65 -33.13 -19.51
N LEU A 47 9.89 -32.24 -20.16
CA LEU A 47 9.92 -30.79 -19.90
C LEU A 47 9.53 -30.43 -18.45
N ASN A 48 8.62 -31.21 -17.84
CA ASN A 48 8.29 -31.05 -16.42
C ASN A 48 9.45 -31.49 -15.50
N ALA A 49 10.38 -32.31 -15.99
CA ALA A 49 11.57 -32.69 -15.24
C ALA A 49 12.50 -31.47 -15.07
N LEU A 50 12.70 -30.63 -16.10
CA LEU A 50 13.45 -29.35 -15.99
C LEU A 50 12.91 -28.45 -14.87
N VAL A 51 11.58 -28.40 -14.73
CA VAL A 51 10.90 -27.60 -13.70
C VAL A 51 11.25 -28.07 -12.28
N ASN A 52 11.64 -29.33 -12.11
CA ASN A 52 11.95 -29.94 -10.82
C ASN A 52 13.44 -29.94 -10.45
N ILE A 53 14.34 -29.55 -11.37
CA ILE A 53 15.80 -29.60 -11.16
C ILE A 53 16.36 -28.36 -10.45
N GLY A 54 15.59 -27.74 -9.55
CA GLY A 54 16.07 -26.60 -8.77
C GLY A 54 16.32 -25.32 -9.59
N TRP A 55 15.63 -25.15 -10.72
CA TRP A 55 15.78 -23.94 -11.52
C TRP A 55 15.21 -22.72 -10.79
N ALA A 56 16.08 -21.74 -10.54
CA ALA A 56 15.71 -20.45 -9.96
C ALA A 56 15.51 -19.39 -11.07
N PRO A 57 14.50 -18.51 -10.96
CA PRO A 57 14.26 -17.38 -11.86
C PRO A 57 15.48 -16.58 -12.31
N GLU A 58 16.40 -16.32 -11.38
CA GLU A 58 17.63 -15.55 -11.57
C GLU A 58 18.58 -16.23 -12.55
N SER A 59 18.37 -17.52 -12.80
CA SER A 59 19.20 -18.29 -13.71
C SER A 59 18.88 -17.98 -15.17
N PHE A 60 17.62 -17.72 -15.56
CA PHE A 60 17.28 -17.55 -16.98
C PHE A 60 17.97 -16.33 -17.59
N SER A 61 17.93 -15.19 -16.91
CA SER A 61 18.60 -13.95 -17.35
C SER A 61 20.12 -14.07 -17.48
N ASN A 62 20.73 -15.07 -16.82
CA ASN A 62 22.17 -15.30 -16.84
C ASN A 62 22.61 -16.30 -17.91
N LEU A 63 21.66 -16.96 -18.60
CA LEU A 63 21.97 -17.88 -19.69
C LEU A 63 22.46 -17.12 -20.93
N ASP A 64 23.25 -17.81 -21.75
CA ASP A 64 23.60 -17.32 -23.08
C ASP A 64 22.33 -17.07 -23.92
N SER A 65 22.35 -16.02 -24.73
CA SER A 65 21.18 -15.59 -25.52
C SER A 65 20.62 -16.69 -26.42
N GLU A 66 21.46 -17.59 -26.93
CA GLU A 66 21.00 -18.71 -27.76
C GLU A 66 20.21 -19.73 -26.93
N VAL A 67 20.69 -20.01 -25.72
CA VAL A 67 20.02 -20.92 -24.76
C VAL A 67 18.68 -20.32 -24.32
N GLN A 68 18.65 -19.02 -24.01
CA GLN A 68 17.41 -18.29 -23.71
C GLN A 68 16.40 -18.41 -24.84
N LYS A 69 16.83 -18.15 -26.09
CA LYS A 69 15.97 -18.22 -27.28
C LYS A 69 15.36 -19.62 -27.44
N ARG A 70 16.15 -20.70 -27.31
CA ARG A 70 15.64 -22.07 -27.43
C ARG A 70 14.66 -22.45 -26.31
N LEU A 71 14.92 -22.01 -25.08
CA LEU A 71 13.99 -22.21 -23.97
C LEU A 71 12.66 -21.47 -24.18
N LEU A 72 12.67 -20.28 -24.78
CA LEU A 72 11.45 -19.54 -25.09
C LEU A 72 10.63 -20.20 -26.19
N VAL A 73 11.28 -20.78 -27.20
CA VAL A 73 10.58 -21.59 -28.22
C VAL A 73 9.84 -22.76 -27.58
N LEU A 74 10.46 -23.45 -26.64
CA LEU A 74 9.81 -24.51 -25.86
C LEU A 74 8.69 -23.98 -24.94
N ALA A 75 8.89 -22.82 -24.33
CA ALA A 75 7.93 -22.22 -23.40
C ALA A 75 6.68 -21.71 -24.10
N LYS A 76 6.77 -21.36 -25.39
CA LYS A 76 5.65 -20.86 -26.19
C LYS A 76 4.44 -21.77 -26.15
N ASP A 77 4.66 -23.09 -26.21
CA ASP A 77 3.60 -24.10 -26.17
C ASP A 77 3.52 -24.83 -24.81
N ASN A 78 4.28 -24.35 -23.81
CA ASN A 78 4.28 -24.92 -22.46
C ASN A 78 4.17 -23.86 -21.37
N GLU A 79 2.93 -23.63 -20.95
CA GLU A 79 2.59 -22.65 -19.92
C GLU A 79 3.34 -22.86 -18.58
N LYS A 80 3.52 -24.12 -18.14
CA LYS A 80 4.22 -24.40 -16.88
C LYS A 80 5.68 -23.98 -16.97
N LEU A 81 6.33 -24.26 -18.10
CA LEU A 81 7.68 -23.80 -18.37
C LEU A 81 7.73 -22.27 -18.39
N ALA A 82 6.87 -21.61 -19.18
CA ALA A 82 6.82 -20.15 -19.28
C ALA A 82 6.69 -19.46 -17.91
N ARG A 83 5.81 -19.97 -17.01
CA ARG A 83 5.70 -19.44 -15.64
C ARG A 83 6.98 -19.60 -14.83
N ARG A 84 7.70 -20.70 -15.02
CA ARG A 84 8.94 -21.01 -14.30
C ARG A 84 10.13 -20.20 -14.79
N LEU A 85 10.12 -19.76 -16.05
CA LEU A 85 11.13 -18.84 -16.57
C LEU A 85 11.10 -17.47 -15.87
N ASN A 86 10.02 -17.13 -15.15
CA ASN A 86 9.83 -15.84 -14.47
C ASN A 86 10.12 -14.68 -15.44
N LEU A 87 9.44 -14.72 -16.59
CA LEU A 87 9.73 -13.86 -17.73
C LEU A 87 9.69 -12.37 -17.37
N GLY A 88 8.85 -11.95 -16.43
CA GLY A 88 8.79 -10.56 -15.99
C GLY A 88 10.07 -10.09 -15.30
N ALA A 89 10.67 -10.92 -14.44
CA ALA A 89 11.95 -10.60 -13.80
C ALA A 89 13.13 -10.61 -14.78
N ALA A 90 13.09 -11.49 -15.78
CA ALA A 90 14.15 -11.60 -16.78
C ALA A 90 14.08 -10.49 -17.85
N PHE A 91 12.89 -9.94 -18.11
CA PHE A 91 12.66 -8.97 -19.19
C PHE A 91 13.56 -7.74 -19.12
N ALA A 92 13.83 -7.24 -17.91
CA ALA A 92 14.65 -6.06 -17.67
C ALA A 92 16.08 -6.20 -18.22
N ARG A 93 16.61 -7.42 -18.22
CA ARG A 93 17.99 -7.75 -18.63
C ARG A 93 18.08 -8.38 -20.03
N ALA A 94 16.95 -8.70 -20.64
CA ALA A 94 16.90 -9.38 -21.92
C ALA A 94 17.25 -8.43 -23.07
N GLY A 95 18.04 -8.92 -24.03
CA GLY A 95 18.28 -8.21 -25.29
C GLY A 95 17.01 -8.14 -26.15
N PRO A 96 16.95 -7.24 -27.16
CA PRO A 96 15.73 -7.00 -27.95
C PRO A 96 15.12 -8.27 -28.57
N ASP A 97 15.94 -9.12 -29.19
CA ASP A 97 15.47 -10.37 -29.79
C ASP A 97 14.83 -11.32 -28.77
N VAL A 98 15.39 -11.37 -27.56
CA VAL A 98 14.91 -12.24 -26.48
C VAL A 98 13.60 -11.67 -25.92
N LYS A 99 13.51 -10.35 -25.73
CA LYS A 99 12.27 -9.67 -25.32
C LYS A 99 11.12 -9.96 -26.29
N ALA A 100 11.36 -9.92 -27.60
CA ALA A 100 10.35 -10.23 -28.60
C ALA A 100 9.80 -11.67 -28.42
N LEU A 101 10.67 -12.65 -28.23
CA LEU A 101 10.26 -14.03 -27.97
C LEU A 101 9.57 -14.20 -26.61
N MET A 102 9.95 -13.44 -25.58
CA MET A 102 9.23 -13.43 -24.30
C MET A 102 7.79 -12.97 -24.49
N ILE A 103 7.57 -11.93 -25.29
CA ILE A 103 6.23 -11.41 -25.61
C ILE A 103 5.42 -12.47 -26.36
N ASP A 104 6.04 -13.18 -27.31
CA ASP A 104 5.39 -14.30 -28.03
C ASP A 104 4.96 -15.44 -27.10
N CYS A 105 5.64 -15.62 -25.95
CA CYS A 105 5.24 -16.61 -24.94
C CYS A 105 4.01 -16.16 -24.13
N LEU A 106 3.60 -14.89 -24.18
CA LEU A 106 2.43 -14.36 -23.47
C LEU A 106 1.13 -14.63 -24.22
N ASN A 107 0.92 -15.90 -24.59
CA ASN A 107 -0.17 -16.35 -25.46
C ASN A 107 -1.54 -16.49 -24.75
N ASN A 108 -1.58 -16.36 -23.42
CA ASN A 108 -2.79 -16.41 -22.63
C ASN A 108 -2.78 -15.35 -21.51
N ASP A 109 -3.96 -15.07 -20.95
CA ASP A 109 -4.12 -14.00 -19.97
C ASP A 109 -3.48 -14.29 -18.61
N GLU A 110 -3.31 -15.56 -18.23
CA GLU A 110 -2.67 -15.93 -16.98
C GLU A 110 -1.16 -15.73 -17.04
N LEU A 111 -0.52 -16.09 -18.16
CA LEU A 111 0.88 -15.79 -18.42
C LEU A 111 1.14 -14.29 -18.49
N ARG A 112 0.28 -13.53 -19.17
CA ARG A 112 0.34 -12.06 -19.20
C ARG A 112 0.26 -11.46 -17.81
N ALA A 113 -0.69 -11.93 -16.99
CA ALA A 113 -0.86 -11.49 -15.62
C ALA A 113 0.38 -11.80 -14.75
N ALA A 114 0.90 -13.03 -14.83
CA ALA A 114 2.09 -13.44 -14.09
C ALA A 114 3.33 -12.65 -14.51
N PHE A 115 3.54 -12.47 -15.82
CA PHE A 115 4.59 -11.64 -16.39
C PHE A 115 4.52 -10.22 -15.85
N ALA A 116 3.35 -9.57 -15.95
CA ALA A 116 3.17 -8.19 -15.52
C ALA A 116 3.42 -8.02 -14.02
N PHE A 117 2.92 -8.92 -13.17
CA PHE A 117 3.19 -8.91 -11.74
C PHE A 117 4.69 -9.01 -11.43
N GLN A 118 5.38 -9.98 -12.05
CA GLN A 118 6.81 -10.19 -11.87
C GLN A 118 7.62 -8.98 -12.34
N LEU A 119 7.24 -8.37 -13.47
CA LEU A 119 7.86 -7.17 -13.97
C LEU A 119 7.71 -6.00 -12.99
N GLY A 120 6.51 -5.82 -12.42
CA GLY A 120 6.24 -4.83 -11.39
C GLY A 120 7.10 -5.05 -10.14
N LEU A 121 7.19 -6.30 -9.66
CA LEU A 121 7.98 -6.65 -8.49
C LEU A 121 9.49 -6.39 -8.69
N ASN A 122 9.98 -6.48 -9.93
CA ASN A 122 11.37 -6.27 -10.30
C ASN A 122 11.59 -4.90 -10.99
N SER A 123 10.75 -3.91 -10.72
CA SER A 123 10.85 -2.58 -11.36
C SER A 123 12.19 -1.88 -11.08
N ALA A 124 12.89 -2.25 -10.01
CA ALA A 124 14.22 -1.72 -9.70
C ALA A 124 15.29 -2.06 -10.76
N ASP A 125 15.09 -3.17 -11.50
CA ASP A 125 16.05 -3.64 -12.49
C ASP A 125 15.79 -3.06 -13.89
N LEU A 126 14.69 -2.33 -14.09
CA LEU A 126 14.33 -1.76 -15.39
C LEU A 126 15.17 -0.52 -15.69
N THR A 127 15.89 -0.57 -16.82
CA THR A 127 16.45 0.64 -17.43
C THR A 127 15.34 1.55 -17.94
N ASP A 128 15.67 2.81 -18.25
CA ASP A 128 14.67 3.76 -18.76
C ASP A 128 13.95 3.23 -20.02
N ASP A 129 14.71 2.78 -21.01
CA ASP A 129 14.18 2.19 -22.23
C ASP A 129 13.34 0.93 -21.95
N ALA A 130 13.80 0.07 -21.04
CA ALA A 130 13.07 -1.16 -20.70
C ALA A 130 11.75 -0.86 -19.96
N PHE A 131 11.72 0.20 -19.14
CA PHE A 131 10.50 0.66 -18.49
C PHE A 131 9.48 1.18 -19.50
N ASP A 132 9.93 1.93 -20.51
CA ASP A 132 9.06 2.50 -21.54
C ASP A 132 8.48 1.40 -22.44
N ASP A 133 9.32 0.45 -22.90
CA ASP A 133 8.88 -0.75 -23.64
C ASP A 133 7.84 -1.55 -22.84
N ALA A 134 8.15 -1.82 -21.58
CA ALA A 134 7.29 -2.56 -20.67
C ALA A 134 5.96 -1.86 -20.45
N SER A 135 5.99 -0.54 -20.25
CA SER A 135 4.80 0.27 -20.00
C SER A 135 3.85 0.25 -21.19
N GLN A 136 4.35 0.37 -22.42
CA GLN A 136 3.51 0.28 -23.61
C GLN A 136 2.80 -1.08 -23.72
N LEU A 137 3.54 -2.17 -23.49
CA LEU A 137 2.99 -3.51 -23.48
C LEU A 137 1.92 -3.68 -22.38
N ILE A 138 2.23 -3.27 -21.16
CA ILE A 138 1.34 -3.42 -19.99
C ILE A 138 0.06 -2.60 -20.15
N LEU A 139 0.19 -1.34 -20.60
CA LEU A 139 -0.93 -0.41 -20.74
C LEU A 139 -1.90 -0.79 -21.86
N SER A 140 -1.47 -1.64 -22.80
CA SER A 140 -2.35 -2.18 -23.84
C SER A 140 -3.39 -3.18 -23.31
N ASN A 141 -3.23 -3.67 -22.07
CA ASN A 141 -4.09 -4.68 -21.46
C ASN A 141 -4.40 -4.34 -20.00
N GLU A 142 -5.69 -4.16 -19.67
CA GLU A 142 -6.13 -3.76 -18.33
C GLU A 142 -5.69 -4.76 -17.24
N ARG A 143 -5.76 -6.07 -17.51
CA ARG A 143 -5.35 -7.11 -16.56
C ARG A 143 -3.84 -7.08 -16.32
N MET A 144 -3.03 -6.85 -17.35
CA MET A 144 -1.59 -6.64 -17.17
C MET A 144 -1.33 -5.38 -16.36
N THR A 145 -2.02 -4.28 -16.66
CA THR A 145 -1.91 -3.02 -15.90
C THR A 145 -2.18 -3.22 -14.42
N LEU A 146 -3.28 -3.91 -14.10
CA LEU A 146 -3.65 -4.27 -12.74
C LEU A 146 -2.54 -5.08 -12.05
N MET A 147 -2.05 -6.15 -12.70
CA MET A 147 -1.07 -7.04 -12.09
C MET A 147 0.31 -6.38 -11.94
N PHE A 148 0.72 -5.56 -12.91
CA PHE A 148 1.93 -4.74 -12.82
C PHE A 148 1.84 -3.76 -11.65
N ALA A 149 0.71 -3.09 -11.47
CA ALA A 149 0.48 -2.18 -10.35
C ALA A 149 0.60 -2.89 -8.99
N TYR A 150 0.06 -4.11 -8.86
CA TYR A 150 0.25 -4.92 -7.65
C TYR A 150 1.71 -5.25 -7.39
N GLY A 151 2.44 -5.71 -8.40
CA GLY A 151 3.86 -6.03 -8.28
C GLY A 151 4.69 -4.81 -7.88
N ALA A 152 4.47 -3.68 -8.59
CA ALA A 152 5.15 -2.42 -8.34
C ALA A 152 4.88 -1.90 -6.92
N GLY A 153 3.62 -1.92 -6.47
CA GLY A 153 3.27 -1.48 -5.12
C GLY A 153 3.87 -2.37 -4.02
N ALA A 154 4.03 -3.67 -4.28
CA ALA A 154 4.70 -4.58 -3.36
C ALA A 154 6.20 -4.25 -3.23
N ALA A 155 6.84 -3.87 -4.33
CA ALA A 155 8.26 -3.51 -4.39
C ALA A 155 8.57 -2.08 -3.92
N SER A 156 7.58 -1.17 -3.84
CA SER A 156 7.77 0.27 -3.62
C SER A 156 8.74 0.64 -2.49
N LEU A 157 8.79 -0.14 -1.41
CA LEU A 157 9.65 0.14 -0.25
C LEU A 157 11.15 -0.08 -0.52
N THR A 158 11.52 -0.71 -1.64
CA THR A 158 12.91 -0.98 -2.03
C THR A 158 13.32 -0.33 -3.34
N LEU A 159 12.43 0.43 -3.97
CA LEU A 159 12.70 1.08 -5.26
C LEU A 159 13.51 2.36 -5.06
N GLN A 160 14.33 2.70 -6.06
CA GLN A 160 15.00 3.99 -6.12
C GLN A 160 13.99 5.11 -6.46
N GLU A 161 14.30 6.33 -6.02
CA GLU A 161 13.44 7.50 -6.24
C GLU A 161 13.08 7.72 -7.72
N SER A 162 14.03 7.55 -8.64
CA SER A 162 13.79 7.70 -10.09
C SER A 162 12.70 6.76 -10.60
N VAL A 163 12.71 5.50 -10.17
CA VAL A 163 11.70 4.50 -10.54
C VAL A 163 10.35 4.85 -9.90
N LEU A 164 10.35 5.26 -8.63
CA LEU A 164 9.13 5.68 -7.93
C LEU A 164 8.44 6.86 -8.63
N GLN A 165 9.20 7.85 -9.10
CA GLN A 165 8.66 8.99 -9.84
C GLN A 165 7.95 8.58 -11.13
N LYS A 166 8.48 7.58 -11.85
CA LYS A 166 7.82 7.03 -13.04
C LYS A 166 6.52 6.31 -12.69
N LEU A 167 6.53 5.49 -11.63
CA LEU A 167 5.33 4.80 -11.17
C LEU A 167 4.25 5.77 -10.68
N ILE A 168 4.64 6.85 -10.00
CA ILE A 168 3.72 7.93 -9.61
C ILE A 168 3.14 8.58 -10.87
N SER A 169 3.97 8.97 -11.85
CA SER A 169 3.51 9.56 -13.12
C SER A 169 2.54 8.63 -13.88
N LEU A 170 2.78 7.32 -13.81
CA LEU A 170 1.88 6.30 -14.37
C LEU A 170 0.54 6.25 -13.63
N ALA A 171 0.55 6.37 -12.30
CA ALA A 171 -0.67 6.47 -11.50
C ALA A 171 -1.46 7.76 -11.78
N GLU A 172 -0.80 8.86 -12.15
CA GLU A 172 -1.51 10.10 -12.51
C GLU A 172 -2.27 9.97 -13.84
N SER A 173 -1.77 9.15 -14.77
CA SER A 173 -2.32 9.02 -16.12
C SER A 173 -3.21 7.78 -16.31
N ASN A 174 -3.17 6.81 -15.38
CA ASN A 174 -3.94 5.57 -15.48
C ASN A 174 -4.61 5.19 -14.15
N HIS A 175 -5.95 5.29 -14.10
CA HIS A 175 -6.75 5.01 -12.91
C HIS A 175 -6.68 3.55 -12.44
N VAL A 176 -6.61 2.58 -13.36
CA VAL A 176 -6.48 1.15 -13.01
C VAL A 176 -5.15 0.90 -12.33
N PHE A 177 -4.07 1.47 -12.87
CA PHE A 177 -2.75 1.39 -12.24
C PHE A 177 -2.78 2.08 -10.86
N ALA A 178 -3.25 3.33 -10.78
CA ALA A 178 -3.29 4.12 -9.55
C ALA A 178 -3.95 3.38 -8.38
N ARG A 179 -5.15 2.83 -8.65
CA ARG A 179 -5.94 2.15 -7.62
C ARG A 179 -5.25 0.89 -7.09
N ASN A 180 -4.71 0.07 -7.98
CA ASN A 180 -4.09 -1.21 -7.60
C ASN A 180 -2.68 -1.01 -7.00
N TYR A 181 -1.95 0.00 -7.48
CA TYR A 181 -0.67 0.42 -6.94
C TYR A 181 -0.83 0.90 -5.49
N GLY A 182 -1.79 1.82 -5.25
CA GLY A 182 -2.09 2.34 -3.92
C GLY A 182 -2.49 1.24 -2.92
N HIS A 183 -3.35 0.31 -3.34
CA HIS A 183 -3.71 -0.84 -2.51
C HIS A 183 -2.47 -1.68 -2.14
N SER A 184 -1.68 -2.11 -3.13
CA SER A 184 -0.53 -2.97 -2.89
C SER A 184 0.57 -2.29 -2.07
N PHE A 185 0.78 -0.99 -2.28
CA PHE A 185 1.69 -0.17 -1.50
C PHE A 185 1.34 -0.16 0.00
N VAL A 186 0.07 0.05 0.36
CA VAL A 186 -0.37 0.00 1.77
C VAL A 186 -0.19 -1.39 2.36
N GLN A 187 -0.43 -2.45 1.58
CA GLN A 187 -0.15 -3.82 2.05
C GLN A 187 1.35 -4.05 2.27
N SER A 188 2.21 -3.51 1.42
CA SER A 188 3.68 -3.59 1.59
C SER A 188 4.12 -2.91 2.89
N ILE A 189 3.55 -1.74 3.22
CA ILE A 189 3.79 -1.07 4.51
C ILE A 189 3.38 -1.96 5.69
N ARG A 190 2.18 -2.55 5.67
CA ARG A 190 1.68 -3.42 6.75
C ARG A 190 2.53 -4.67 6.95
N ASN A 191 2.98 -5.27 5.85
CA ASN A 191 3.75 -6.49 5.88
C ASN A 191 5.24 -6.24 6.19
N SER A 192 5.70 -4.98 6.16
CA SER A 192 7.07 -4.64 6.53
C SER A 192 7.23 -4.72 8.05
N ASN A 193 8.12 -5.59 8.53
CA ASN A 193 8.44 -5.74 9.95
C ASN A 193 8.86 -4.41 10.61
N SER A 194 9.47 -3.50 9.84
CA SER A 194 9.69 -2.12 10.24
C SER A 194 9.91 -1.18 9.04
N LEU A 195 9.67 0.11 9.24
CA LEU A 195 10.01 1.17 8.29
C LEU A 195 11.32 1.89 8.68
N ASP A 196 12.13 1.32 9.57
CA ASP A 196 13.23 2.07 10.22
C ASP A 196 14.37 2.48 9.27
N SER A 197 14.46 1.86 8.09
CA SER A 197 15.50 2.23 7.13
C SER A 197 15.15 3.58 6.46
N PRO A 198 16.10 4.54 6.38
CA PRO A 198 15.88 5.81 5.70
C PRO A 198 15.36 5.68 4.27
N ALA A 199 15.80 4.66 3.53
CA ALA A 199 15.34 4.40 2.15
C ALA A 199 13.84 4.08 2.07
N LYS A 200 13.33 3.21 2.96
CA LYS A 200 11.90 2.91 3.05
C LYS A 200 11.08 4.14 3.41
N LEU A 201 11.53 4.94 4.40
CA LEU A 201 10.84 6.17 4.79
C LEU A 201 10.79 7.18 3.64
N SER A 202 11.90 7.35 2.92
CA SER A 202 11.98 8.24 1.76
C SER A 202 11.00 7.79 0.66
N SER A 203 10.89 6.48 0.43
CA SER A 203 9.95 5.91 -0.53
C SER A 203 8.49 6.18 -0.14
N VAL A 204 8.17 5.97 1.15
CA VAL A 204 6.84 6.25 1.69
C VAL A 204 6.49 7.73 1.60
N GLU A 205 7.39 8.60 2.04
CA GLU A 205 7.22 10.06 1.97
C GLU A 205 6.98 10.51 0.53
N LEU A 206 7.80 10.03 -0.42
CA LEU A 206 7.67 10.41 -1.82
C LEU A 206 6.31 10.02 -2.40
N ILE A 207 5.85 8.79 -2.16
CA ILE A 207 4.54 8.33 -2.65
C ILE A 207 3.41 9.11 -1.99
N LEU A 208 3.41 9.26 -0.67
CA LEU A 208 2.34 9.94 0.05
C LEU A 208 2.26 11.42 -0.29
N LYS A 209 3.39 12.10 -0.46
CA LYS A 209 3.43 13.52 -0.84
C LYS A 209 2.84 13.79 -2.23
N ASN A 210 2.96 12.84 -3.15
CA ASN A 210 2.47 12.98 -4.53
C ASN A 210 1.15 12.23 -4.80
N ALA A 211 0.59 11.54 -3.81
CA ALA A 211 -0.66 10.80 -3.97
C ALA A 211 -1.84 11.78 -4.17
N LYS A 212 -2.46 11.76 -5.35
CA LYS A 212 -3.65 12.54 -5.70
C LYS A 212 -4.69 11.67 -6.42
N GLY A 213 -5.94 12.12 -6.48
CA GLY A 213 -7.00 11.41 -7.21
C GLY A 213 -7.15 9.95 -6.77
N GLU A 214 -7.19 9.03 -7.74
CA GLU A 214 -7.41 7.59 -7.53
C GLU A 214 -6.32 6.91 -6.68
N LEU A 215 -5.07 7.39 -6.76
CA LEU A 215 -3.99 6.87 -5.91
C LEU A 215 -4.24 7.22 -4.43
N ALA A 216 -4.62 8.48 -4.17
CA ALA A 216 -4.99 8.91 -2.82
C ALA A 216 -6.21 8.15 -2.30
N ASP A 217 -7.24 7.99 -3.13
CA ASP A 217 -8.46 7.25 -2.75
C ASP A 217 -8.14 5.80 -2.38
N ALA A 218 -7.32 5.11 -3.18
CA ALA A 218 -6.93 3.73 -2.88
C ALA A 218 -6.10 3.60 -1.59
N ILE A 219 -5.17 4.53 -1.35
CA ILE A 219 -4.39 4.56 -0.11
C ILE A 219 -5.31 4.79 1.09
N CYS A 220 -6.21 5.76 1.00
CA CYS A 220 -7.17 6.08 2.06
C CYS A 220 -8.13 4.92 2.36
N ASP A 221 -8.70 4.33 1.32
CA ASP A 221 -9.61 3.18 1.43
C ASP A 221 -8.91 2.03 2.14
N GLU A 222 -7.68 1.71 1.74
CA GLU A 222 -6.97 0.59 2.32
C GLU A 222 -6.61 0.86 3.78
N ILE A 223 -6.01 2.01 4.11
CA ILE A 223 -5.71 2.39 5.50
C ILE A 223 -6.97 2.40 6.36
N SER A 224 -8.12 2.86 5.85
CA SER A 224 -9.35 2.92 6.63
C SER A 224 -9.94 1.54 6.99
N LYS A 225 -9.67 0.49 6.20
CA LYS A 225 -10.06 -0.89 6.57
C LYS A 225 -9.24 -1.42 7.75
N ASP A 226 -7.97 -1.03 7.81
CA ASP A 226 -7.07 -1.38 8.90
C ASP A 226 -6.05 -0.26 9.19
N PRO A 227 -6.32 0.58 10.22
CA PRO A 227 -5.48 1.73 10.54
C PRO A 227 -4.21 1.34 11.32
N THR A 228 -3.88 0.06 11.47
CA THR A 228 -2.67 -0.38 12.19
C THR A 228 -1.36 0.09 11.55
N ALA A 229 -1.35 0.35 10.24
CA ALA A 229 -0.22 0.96 9.54
C ALA A 229 -0.13 2.48 9.74
N LEU A 230 -1.19 3.13 10.20
CA LEU A 230 -1.29 4.59 10.25
C LEU A 230 -0.19 5.24 11.12
N PRO A 231 0.17 4.71 12.31
CA PRO A 231 1.24 5.32 13.13
C PRO A 231 2.58 5.39 12.40
N ALA A 232 2.88 4.40 11.55
CA ALA A 232 4.14 4.28 10.83
C ALA A 232 4.27 5.31 9.70
N ILE A 233 3.15 5.84 9.20
CA ILE A 233 3.11 6.77 8.07
C ILE A 233 2.55 8.15 8.41
N ALA A 234 2.05 8.33 9.65
CA ALA A 234 1.35 9.55 10.04
C ALA A 234 2.23 10.80 9.83
N ALA A 235 3.51 10.75 10.17
CA ALA A 235 4.41 11.90 9.97
C ALA A 235 4.53 12.29 8.48
N GLN A 236 4.57 11.29 7.58
CA GLN A 236 4.76 11.44 6.14
C GLN A 236 3.51 11.95 5.40
N LEU A 237 2.34 11.97 6.06
CA LEU A 237 1.13 12.59 5.49
C LEU A 237 1.21 14.12 5.45
N SER A 238 2.15 14.72 6.20
CA SER A 238 2.32 16.17 6.27
C SER A 238 2.72 16.73 4.90
N GLY A 239 1.99 17.71 4.38
CA GLY A 239 2.25 18.33 3.09
C GLY A 239 1.39 17.81 1.93
N ASN A 240 0.46 16.88 2.19
CA ASN A 240 -0.58 16.50 1.23
C ASN A 240 -1.98 16.66 1.84
N ASP A 241 -2.53 17.87 1.74
CA ASP A 241 -3.82 18.23 2.34
C ASP A 241 -5.00 17.44 1.74
N GLU A 242 -4.93 17.09 0.46
CA GLU A 242 -5.95 16.26 -0.20
C GLU A 242 -6.00 14.87 0.45
N LEU A 243 -4.85 14.20 0.52
CA LEU A 243 -4.73 12.86 1.10
C LEU A 243 -5.13 12.86 2.58
N VAL A 244 -4.67 13.86 3.35
CA VAL A 244 -5.03 14.01 4.76
C VAL A 244 -6.54 14.16 4.94
N SER A 245 -7.19 15.02 4.13
CA SER A 245 -8.63 15.26 4.20
C SER A 245 -9.44 14.02 3.81
N LYS A 246 -9.06 13.34 2.73
CA LYS A 246 -9.70 12.10 2.28
C LYS A 246 -9.57 10.99 3.32
N LEU A 247 -8.36 10.81 3.86
CA LEU A 247 -8.07 9.80 4.87
C LEU A 247 -8.87 10.07 6.15
N ALA A 248 -8.85 11.31 6.63
CA ALA A 248 -9.64 11.76 7.77
C ALA A 248 -11.13 11.42 7.62
N LEU A 249 -11.71 11.72 6.44
CA LEU A 249 -13.10 11.40 6.14
C LEU A 249 -13.35 9.89 6.20
N GLN A 250 -12.52 9.06 5.56
CA GLN A 250 -12.71 7.61 5.57
C GLN A 250 -12.51 6.99 6.95
N LEU A 251 -11.52 7.45 7.72
CA LEU A 251 -11.32 7.02 9.10
C LEU A 251 -12.52 7.39 9.98
N SER A 252 -13.08 8.59 9.82
CA SER A 252 -14.24 9.04 10.61
C SER A 252 -15.47 8.17 10.35
N LYS A 253 -15.75 7.83 9.08
CA LYS A 253 -16.86 6.94 8.69
C LYS A 253 -16.76 5.55 9.31
N ASN A 254 -15.53 5.08 9.55
CA ASN A 254 -15.23 3.73 10.03
C ASN A 254 -14.96 3.65 11.55
N ILE A 255 -14.94 4.77 12.28
CA ILE A 255 -14.50 4.79 13.69
C ILE A 255 -15.26 3.80 14.60
N LYS A 256 -16.57 3.62 14.37
CA LYS A 256 -17.41 2.67 15.12
C LYS A 256 -16.95 1.21 14.99
N ASN A 257 -16.24 0.88 13.92
CA ASN A 257 -15.73 -0.45 13.63
C ASN A 257 -14.32 -0.66 14.24
N TYR A 258 -13.69 0.40 14.76
CA TYR A 258 -12.37 0.30 15.36
C TYR A 258 -12.47 -0.08 16.83
N ARG A 259 -11.77 -1.17 17.18
CA ARG A 259 -11.65 -1.73 18.53
C ARG A 259 -10.22 -2.19 18.76
N GLY A 260 -9.80 -2.25 20.02
CA GLY A 260 -8.47 -2.76 20.39
C GLY A 260 -7.33 -2.06 19.66
N SER A 261 -6.47 -2.82 18.98
CA SER A 261 -5.28 -2.32 18.29
C SER A 261 -5.60 -1.29 17.20
N LYS A 262 -6.71 -1.43 16.47
CA LYS A 262 -7.10 -0.47 15.42
C LYS A 262 -7.42 0.91 16.01
N GLN A 263 -8.13 0.93 17.14
CA GLN A 263 -8.48 2.19 17.81
C GLN A 263 -7.23 2.85 18.40
N GLU A 264 -6.34 2.07 19.01
CA GLU A 264 -5.07 2.58 19.55
C GLU A 264 -4.19 3.18 18.44
N ALA A 265 -4.06 2.48 17.31
CA ALA A 265 -3.29 2.96 16.17
C ALA A 265 -3.86 4.28 15.60
N LEU A 266 -5.18 4.41 15.49
CA LEU A 266 -5.81 5.67 15.11
C LEU A 266 -5.46 6.79 16.11
N ILE A 267 -5.67 6.57 17.41
CA ILE A 267 -5.40 7.60 18.44
C ILE A 267 -3.94 8.05 18.39
N GLN A 268 -2.99 7.10 18.34
CA GLN A 268 -1.56 7.43 18.29
C GLN A 268 -1.23 8.28 17.06
N SER A 269 -1.86 8.00 15.92
CA SER A 269 -1.65 8.75 14.69
C SER A 269 -2.24 10.17 14.75
N LEU A 270 -3.40 10.33 15.39
CA LEU A 270 -3.99 11.66 15.62
C LEU A 270 -3.16 12.47 16.64
N ILE A 271 -2.49 11.81 17.59
CA ILE A 271 -1.57 12.47 18.52
C ILE A 271 -0.30 12.93 17.80
N SER A 272 0.24 12.11 16.89
CA SER A 272 1.51 12.41 16.20
C SER A 272 1.36 13.32 14.99
N ASN A 273 0.17 13.46 14.40
CA ASN A 273 -0.09 14.34 13.27
C ASN A 273 -1.28 15.26 13.54
N SER A 274 -0.99 16.54 13.78
CA SER A 274 -1.99 17.58 14.08
C SER A 274 -2.88 17.92 12.88
N SER A 275 -2.36 17.89 11.65
CA SER A 275 -3.15 18.12 10.42
C SER A 275 -4.18 17.01 10.23
N LEU A 276 -3.77 15.75 10.42
CA LEU A 276 -4.68 14.60 10.39
C LEU A 276 -5.71 14.67 11.50
N ALA A 277 -5.31 15.05 12.72
CA ALA A 277 -6.23 15.26 13.82
C ALA A 277 -7.31 16.30 13.47
N LEU A 278 -6.89 17.48 13.01
CA LEU A 278 -7.80 18.57 12.65
C LEU A 278 -8.74 18.13 11.52
N ALA A 279 -8.21 17.56 10.44
CA ALA A 279 -9.02 17.07 9.31
C ALA A 279 -10.00 15.97 9.76
N PHE A 280 -9.57 15.06 10.63
CA PHE A 280 -10.41 14.00 11.19
C PHE A 280 -11.57 14.61 11.98
N CYS A 281 -11.30 15.61 12.82
CA CYS A 281 -12.32 16.31 13.57
C CYS A 281 -13.32 17.02 12.65
N SER A 282 -12.85 17.79 11.66
CA SER A 282 -13.70 18.53 10.74
C SER A 282 -14.55 17.62 9.85
N SER A 283 -14.02 16.46 9.46
CA SER A 283 -14.75 15.47 8.66
C SER A 283 -15.78 14.70 9.47
N ALA A 284 -15.63 14.67 10.80
CA ALA A 284 -16.51 13.98 11.72
C ALA A 284 -17.76 14.81 12.09
N TYR A 285 -18.27 15.69 11.23
CA TYR A 285 -19.53 16.42 11.50
C TYR A 285 -20.68 15.42 11.76
N GLY A 286 -21.34 15.46 12.93
CA GLY A 286 -22.30 14.43 13.38
C GLY A 286 -21.68 13.12 13.90
N LEU A 287 -20.38 12.88 13.67
CA LEU A 287 -19.61 11.74 14.18
C LEU A 287 -18.70 12.12 15.35
N GLY A 288 -18.50 13.41 15.65
CA GLY A 288 -17.71 13.88 16.80
C GLY A 288 -18.23 13.32 18.12
N LEU A 289 -19.56 13.11 18.22
CA LEU A 289 -20.18 12.41 19.33
C LEU A 289 -19.77 10.94 19.39
N ASN A 290 -19.62 10.28 18.25
CA ASN A 290 -19.12 8.91 18.21
C ASN A 290 -17.68 8.87 18.73
N LEU A 291 -16.82 9.83 18.40
CA LEU A 291 -15.49 9.87 19.00
C LEU A 291 -15.55 9.92 20.54
N ILE A 292 -16.39 10.78 21.11
CA ILE A 292 -16.53 10.94 22.58
C ILE A 292 -17.10 9.68 23.24
N ARG A 293 -17.98 8.96 22.53
CA ARG A 293 -18.61 7.70 22.98
C ARG A 293 -17.69 6.50 22.86
N GLU A 294 -16.96 6.43 21.75
CA GLU A 294 -16.17 5.26 21.37
C GLU A 294 -14.77 5.27 22.01
N LEU A 295 -14.19 6.45 22.27
CA LEU A 295 -12.88 6.55 22.92
C LEU A 295 -12.98 6.50 24.45
N LYS A 296 -12.04 5.77 25.07
CA LYS A 296 -11.83 5.81 26.53
C LYS A 296 -11.38 7.20 26.97
N ASP A 297 -11.78 7.59 28.17
CA ASP A 297 -11.59 8.94 28.73
C ASP A 297 -10.10 9.34 28.77
N ASP A 298 -9.22 8.43 29.19
CA ASP A 298 -7.77 8.64 29.26
C ASP A 298 -7.15 8.92 27.88
N LYS A 299 -7.58 8.17 26.86
CA LYS A 299 -7.10 8.32 25.48
C LYS A 299 -7.60 9.61 24.84
N LEU A 300 -8.87 9.94 25.03
CA LEU A 300 -9.42 11.21 24.55
C LEU A 300 -8.75 12.40 25.24
N GLU A 301 -8.49 12.33 26.54
CA GLU A 301 -7.74 13.36 27.27
C GLU A 301 -6.29 13.50 26.81
N SER A 302 -5.63 12.40 26.44
CA SER A 302 -4.30 12.45 25.82
C SER A 302 -4.35 13.20 24.50
N LEU A 303 -5.29 12.86 23.62
CA LEU A 303 -5.43 13.49 22.32
C LEU A 303 -5.75 14.98 22.42
N LEU A 304 -6.65 15.38 23.31
CA LEU A 304 -7.00 16.79 23.54
C LEU A 304 -5.83 17.63 24.07
N ARG A 305 -4.91 17.02 24.83
CA ARG A 305 -3.70 17.69 25.32
C ARG A 305 -2.64 17.82 24.23
N SER A 306 -2.47 16.79 23.41
CA SER A 306 -1.48 16.76 22.34
C SER A 306 -1.83 17.66 21.15
N SER A 307 -3.12 17.93 20.91
CA SER A 307 -3.56 18.77 19.79
C SER A 307 -4.61 19.80 20.21
N PRO A 308 -4.20 21.04 20.56
CA PRO A 308 -5.12 22.12 20.88
C PRO A 308 -6.08 22.47 19.74
N ALA A 309 -5.62 22.40 18.48
CA ALA A 309 -6.46 22.64 17.30
C ALA A 309 -7.57 21.59 17.19
N PHE A 310 -7.24 20.31 17.42
CA PHE A 310 -8.22 19.25 17.51
C PHE A 310 -9.21 19.46 18.65
N ALA A 311 -8.72 19.84 19.84
CA ALA A 311 -9.57 20.10 20.99
C ALA A 311 -10.56 21.24 20.75
N ALA A 312 -10.11 22.35 20.15
CA ALA A 312 -10.99 23.46 19.77
C ALA A 312 -12.01 23.02 18.72
N CYS A 313 -11.59 22.30 17.68
CA CYS A 313 -12.50 21.76 16.67
C CYS A 313 -13.56 20.83 17.30
N LEU A 314 -13.16 19.90 18.17
CA LEU A 314 -14.08 18.98 18.84
C LEU A 314 -15.06 19.76 19.72
N GLY A 315 -14.58 20.77 20.43
CA GLY A 315 -15.40 21.68 21.23
C GLY A 315 -16.47 22.35 20.38
N ALA A 316 -16.09 22.94 19.25
CA ALA A 316 -17.01 23.63 18.35
C ALA A 316 -18.12 22.71 17.83
N HIS A 317 -17.77 21.51 17.35
CA HIS A 317 -18.79 20.55 16.92
C HIS A 317 -19.70 20.11 18.08
N THR A 318 -19.11 19.81 19.23
CA THR A 318 -19.85 19.37 20.42
C THR A 318 -20.79 20.45 20.95
N GLY A 319 -20.39 21.72 20.86
CA GLY A 319 -21.22 22.86 21.25
C GLY A 319 -22.46 23.02 20.37
N LYS A 320 -22.31 22.80 19.06
CA LYS A 320 -23.43 22.82 18.11
C LYS A 320 -24.39 21.65 18.32
N GLU A 321 -23.86 20.50 18.75
CA GLU A 321 -24.63 19.27 18.95
C GLU A 321 -25.08 19.03 20.41
N LEU A 322 -24.93 20.03 21.29
CA LEU A 322 -25.12 19.86 22.73
C LEU A 322 -26.53 19.34 23.12
N ASN A 323 -27.55 19.69 22.33
CA ASN A 323 -28.92 19.18 22.52
C ASN A 323 -29.10 17.70 22.21
N GLY A 324 -28.28 17.15 21.30
CA GLY A 324 -28.32 15.73 20.95
C GLY A 324 -27.65 14.82 22.00
N LEU A 325 -26.97 15.42 22.98
CA LEU A 325 -26.27 14.71 24.04
C LEU A 325 -27.16 14.48 25.25
N ASN A 326 -27.06 13.30 25.85
CA ASN A 326 -27.69 13.06 27.14
C ASN A 326 -26.93 13.76 28.27
N ARG A 327 -27.55 13.87 29.46
CA ARG A 327 -26.97 14.57 30.61
C ARG A 327 -25.60 14.03 31.05
N LYS A 328 -25.38 12.70 30.93
CA LYS A 328 -24.08 12.08 31.28
C LYS A 328 -22.99 12.52 30.31
N GLU A 329 -23.28 12.52 29.02
CA GLU A 329 -22.36 12.96 27.96
C GLU A 329 -22.02 14.44 28.09
N ARG A 330 -23.02 15.31 28.26
CA ARG A 330 -22.79 16.76 28.46
C ARG A 330 -21.89 17.03 29.65
N ARG A 331 -22.15 16.39 30.80
CA ARG A 331 -21.30 16.52 32.00
C ARG A 331 -19.87 16.06 31.73
N LYS A 332 -19.68 14.93 31.05
CA LYS A 332 -18.35 14.44 30.67
C LYS A 332 -17.60 15.50 29.86
N ILE A 333 -18.20 16.04 28.81
CA ILE A 333 -17.60 17.08 27.97
C ILE A 333 -17.26 18.34 28.77
N ILE A 334 -18.18 18.78 29.65
CA ILE A 334 -17.97 19.94 30.51
C ILE A 334 -16.79 19.73 31.47
N GLU A 335 -16.67 18.55 32.09
CA GLU A 335 -15.51 18.22 32.94
C GLU A 335 -14.20 18.15 32.15
N MET A 336 -14.24 17.71 30.89
CA MET A 336 -13.07 17.74 30.01
C MET A 336 -12.72 19.17 29.60
N ALA A 337 -13.69 20.02 29.30
CA ALA A 337 -13.50 21.43 28.94
C ALA A 337 -12.83 22.22 30.06
N LYS A 338 -13.17 21.94 31.33
CA LYS A 338 -12.48 22.55 32.49
C LYS A 338 -10.97 22.26 32.52
N ARG A 339 -10.54 21.15 31.94
CA ARG A 339 -9.14 20.68 31.93
C ARG A 339 -8.43 20.97 30.60
N SER A 340 -9.16 21.39 29.57
CA SER A 340 -8.64 21.74 28.25
C SER A 340 -9.18 23.10 27.80
N PRO A 341 -8.39 24.19 27.98
CA PRO A 341 -8.81 25.53 27.56
C PRO A 341 -9.20 25.62 26.08
N ALA A 342 -8.51 24.87 25.21
CA ALA A 342 -8.84 24.81 23.79
C ALA A 342 -10.21 24.16 23.54
N LEU A 343 -10.52 23.06 24.23
CA LEU A 343 -11.85 22.44 24.16
C LEU A 343 -12.93 23.38 24.68
N ALA A 344 -12.70 24.05 25.81
CA ALA A 344 -13.64 25.03 26.36
C ALA A 344 -13.89 26.20 25.39
N SER A 345 -12.83 26.72 24.77
CA SER A 345 -12.93 27.76 23.75
C SER A 345 -13.82 27.32 22.60
N GLY A 346 -13.50 26.18 21.97
CA GLY A 346 -14.31 25.65 20.88
C GLY A 346 -15.75 25.41 21.29
N LEU A 347 -15.96 24.85 22.49
CA LEU A 347 -17.30 24.61 23.03
C LEU A 347 -18.13 25.89 23.14
N ALA A 348 -17.52 26.99 23.61
CA ALA A 348 -18.18 28.29 23.66
C ALA A 348 -18.56 28.80 22.25
N ASP A 349 -17.63 28.66 21.29
CA ASP A 349 -17.86 29.08 19.90
C ASP A 349 -19.02 28.29 19.26
N GLY A 350 -19.05 26.97 19.44
CA GLY A 350 -20.14 26.12 18.96
C GLY A 350 -21.49 26.39 19.62
N ILE A 351 -21.50 26.63 20.92
CA ILE A 351 -22.72 27.00 21.66
C ILE A 351 -23.27 28.34 21.17
N LYS A 352 -22.40 29.33 20.91
CA LYS A 352 -22.81 30.65 20.43
C LYS A 352 -23.62 30.54 19.13
N GLU A 353 -23.20 29.69 18.20
CA GLU A 353 -23.90 29.46 16.94
C GLU A 353 -25.28 28.81 17.10
N CYS A 354 -25.52 28.08 18.20
CA CYS A 354 -26.76 27.32 18.41
C CYS A 354 -27.55 27.75 19.65
N LYS A 355 -27.21 28.88 20.26
CA LYS A 355 -27.73 29.30 21.58
C LYS A 355 -29.26 29.35 21.66
N GLU A 356 -29.90 29.77 20.57
CA GLU A 356 -31.35 29.95 20.49
C GLU A 356 -32.11 28.62 20.57
N VAL A 357 -31.53 27.55 20.03
CA VAL A 357 -32.18 26.24 19.96
C VAL A 357 -31.87 25.34 21.17
N LEU A 358 -31.01 25.77 22.10
CA LEU A 358 -30.64 24.96 23.27
C LEU A 358 -31.82 24.69 24.21
N SER A 359 -31.95 23.42 24.62
CA SER A 359 -32.86 22.97 25.67
C SER A 359 -32.55 23.65 27.01
N ASN A 360 -33.56 23.79 27.87
CA ASN A 360 -33.38 24.38 29.21
C ASN A 360 -32.35 23.60 30.04
N ASP A 361 -32.31 22.28 29.93
CA ASP A 361 -31.32 21.45 30.61
C ASP A 361 -29.90 21.73 30.11
N ALA A 362 -29.71 21.85 28.80
CA ALA A 362 -28.41 22.19 28.22
C ALA A 362 -27.98 23.61 28.63
N LYS A 363 -28.89 24.58 28.64
CA LYS A 363 -28.64 25.95 29.13
C LYS A 363 -28.19 25.95 30.59
N ALA A 364 -28.88 25.21 31.47
CA ALA A 364 -28.50 25.10 32.87
C ALA A 364 -27.12 24.46 33.08
N ASP A 365 -26.78 23.42 32.31
CA ASP A 365 -25.44 22.81 32.33
C ASP A 365 -24.35 23.80 31.87
N ILE A 366 -24.63 24.65 30.87
CA ILE A 366 -23.73 25.70 30.36
C ILE A 366 -23.54 26.82 31.39
N ASP A 367 -24.61 27.31 32.01
CA ASP A 367 -24.55 28.37 33.02
C ASP A 367 -23.68 27.93 34.20
N GLN A 368 -23.75 26.66 34.59
CA GLN A 368 -22.89 26.08 35.61
C GLN A 368 -21.41 26.10 35.21
N LEU A 369 -21.09 25.84 33.94
CA LEU A 369 -19.72 25.93 33.42
C LEU A 369 -19.24 27.39 33.36
N ALA A 370 -20.06 28.31 32.85
CA ALA A 370 -19.76 29.74 32.76
C ALA A 370 -19.52 30.38 34.13
N ALA A 371 -20.25 29.96 35.16
CA ALA A 371 -20.02 30.41 36.54
C ALA A 371 -18.65 30.00 37.11
N ARG A 372 -17.98 29.02 36.51
CA ARG A 372 -16.70 28.45 36.99
C ARG A 372 -15.51 28.83 36.13
N SER A 373 -15.72 29.41 34.95
CA SER A 373 -14.65 29.78 34.02
C SER A 373 -14.96 31.13 33.38
N GLU A 374 -14.23 32.16 33.82
CA GLU A 374 -14.36 33.52 33.31
C GLU A 374 -14.11 33.61 31.80
N ASP A 375 -13.09 32.91 31.31
CA ASP A 375 -12.75 32.87 29.88
C ASP A 375 -13.86 32.24 29.04
N PHE A 376 -14.45 31.14 29.51
CA PHE A 376 -15.58 30.50 28.84
C PHE A 376 -16.79 31.45 28.80
N ARG A 377 -17.10 32.10 29.92
CA ARG A 377 -18.19 33.07 30.02
C ARG A 377 -18.00 34.23 29.06
N ARG A 378 -16.81 34.83 29.04
CA ARG A 378 -16.48 35.95 28.16
C ARG A 378 -16.65 35.59 26.68
N ARG A 379 -16.14 34.42 26.26
CA ARG A 379 -16.29 33.91 24.88
C ARG A 379 -17.74 33.65 24.49
N LEU A 380 -18.54 33.14 25.44
CA LEU A 380 -19.96 32.89 25.21
C LEU A 380 -20.78 34.17 25.00
N THR A 381 -20.32 35.31 25.52
CA THR A 381 -21.04 36.61 25.43
C THR A 381 -20.50 37.57 24.38
N SER A 382 -19.22 37.45 23.99
CA SER A 382 -18.64 38.14 22.83
C SER A 382 -19.17 37.53 21.56
#